data_AF-A0A522BKY6-F1
#
_entry.id   AF-A0A522BKY6-F1
#
_cell.length_a   1.000
_cell.length_b   1.000
_cell.length_c   1.000
_cell.angle_alpha   90.00
_cell.angle_beta   90.00
_cell.angle_gamma   90.00
#
_symmetry.space_group_name_H-M   'P 1'
#
loop_
_entity.id
_entity.type
_entity.pdbx_description
1 polymer ?
#
loop_
_entity_poly.entity_id
_entity_poly.type
_entity_poly.pdbx_seq_one_letter_code
_entity_poly.pdbx_strand_id
1 'polypeptide(L)'
;MDNSREKLLLLGKIHEGKLSRNRDFQLFKGSSARRAHVAHNRLCALMRELKEPGARVSLGRTPESASLTIRVERLGFSHTARLTRWESEFFLENMGAKALLPL
;
A
#
# COMPACT_ATOMS: atom_id res chain seq x y z
N MET A 1 4.95 -18.85 -9.74
CA MET A 1 3.53 -18.45 -9.89
C MET A 1 3.32 -17.16 -9.12
N ASP A 2 2.81 -16.12 -9.77
CA ASP A 2 2.57 -14.84 -9.11
C ASP A 2 1.20 -14.83 -8.42
N ASN A 3 1.19 -14.99 -7.09
CA ASN A 3 -0.03 -14.96 -6.28
C ASN A 3 -0.57 -13.53 -6.07
N SER A 4 -0.28 -12.57 -6.97
CA SER A 4 -0.72 -11.17 -6.84
C SER A 4 -2.24 -11.03 -6.73
N ARG A 5 -3.00 -11.81 -7.50
CA ARG A 5 -4.48 -11.75 -7.46
C ARG A 5 -5.05 -12.19 -6.11
N GLU A 6 -4.47 -13.24 -5.52
CA GLU A 6 -4.81 -13.72 -4.18
C GLU A 6 -4.47 -12.67 -3.12
N LYS A 7 -3.26 -12.09 -3.17
CA LYS A 7 -2.83 -11.03 -2.24
C LYS A 7 -3.73 -9.80 -2.33
N LEU A 8 -4.13 -9.38 -3.53
CA LEU A 8 -5.01 -8.24 -3.75
C LEU A 8 -6.40 -8.50 -3.15
N LEU A 9 -6.96 -9.70 -3.36
CA LEU A 9 -8.24 -10.09 -2.75
C LEU A 9 -8.16 -10.09 -1.21
N LEU A 10 -7.09 -10.66 -0.65
CA LEU A 10 -6.88 -10.68 0.79
C LEU A 10 -6.67 -9.26 1.35
N LEU A 11 -5.92 -8.41 0.65
CA LEU A 11 -5.73 -7.00 1.01
C LEU A 11 -7.07 -6.25 1.05
N GLY A 12 -7.93 -6.42 0.04
CA GLY A 12 -9.27 -5.85 0.03
C GLY A 12 -10.12 -6.30 1.22
N LYS A 13 -10.16 -7.61 1.51
CA LYS A 13 -10.88 -8.14 2.67
C LYS A 13 -10.35 -7.61 4.01
N ILE A 14 -9.03 -7.41 4.13
CA ILE A 14 -8.42 -6.80 5.31
C ILE A 14 -8.86 -5.34 5.44
N HIS A 15 -8.81 -4.58 4.34
CA HIS A 15 -9.20 -3.17 4.31
C HIS A 15 -10.68 -2.95 4.66
N GLU A 16 -11.57 -3.82 4.17
CA GLU A 16 -13.00 -3.82 4.49
C GLU A 16 -13.30 -4.31 5.92
N GLY A 17 -12.29 -4.69 6.71
CA GLY A 17 -12.47 -5.23 8.07
C GLY A 17 -13.07 -6.64 8.12
N LYS A 18 -13.20 -7.33 6.98
CA LYS A 18 -13.73 -8.69 6.86
C LYS A 18 -12.71 -9.76 7.28
N LEU A 19 -11.42 -9.46 7.15
CA LEU A 19 -10.33 -10.32 7.65
C LEU A 19 -9.47 -9.58 8.67
N SER A 20 -9.09 -10.27 9.73
CA SER A 20 -8.22 -9.74 10.77
C SER A 20 -7.22 -10.78 11.24
N ARG A 21 -5.96 -10.38 11.45
CA ARG A 21 -4.93 -11.27 11.98
C ARG A 21 -5.30 -11.87 13.35
N ASN A 22 -6.08 -11.14 14.14
CA ASN A 22 -6.47 -11.56 15.49
C ASN A 22 -7.64 -12.55 15.47
N ARG A 23 -8.51 -12.49 14.46
CA ARG A 23 -9.67 -13.41 14.32
C ARG A 23 -9.32 -14.62 13.45
N ASP A 24 -8.63 -14.40 12.35
CA ASP A 24 -8.37 -15.38 11.29
C ASP A 24 -6.92 -15.90 11.36
N PHE A 25 -6.37 -16.09 12.56
CA PHE A 25 -4.94 -16.35 12.79
C PHE A 25 -4.35 -17.45 11.90
N GLN A 26 -5.07 -18.57 11.69
CA GLN A 26 -4.60 -19.69 10.87
C GLN A 26 -4.39 -19.28 9.41
N LEU A 27 -5.26 -18.45 8.85
CA LEU A 27 -5.13 -17.94 7.48
C LEU A 27 -3.85 -17.11 7.33
N PHE A 28 -3.50 -16.30 8.34
CA PHE A 28 -2.31 -15.46 8.34
C PHE A 28 -0.98 -16.20 8.55
N LYS A 29 -1.01 -17.51 8.81
CA LYS A 29 0.18 -18.36 8.70
C LYS A 29 0.61 -18.53 7.23
N GLY A 30 -0.33 -18.39 6.29
CA GLY A 30 -0.05 -18.42 4.84
C GLY A 30 0.76 -17.20 4.38
N SER A 31 1.66 -17.41 3.41
CA SER A 31 2.56 -16.38 2.90
C SER A 31 1.80 -15.22 2.21
N SER A 32 0.74 -15.52 1.47
CA SER A 32 -0.10 -14.52 0.78
C SER A 32 -0.84 -13.61 1.77
N ALA A 33 -1.54 -14.19 2.76
CA ALA A 33 -2.26 -13.42 3.78
C ALA A 33 -1.32 -12.58 4.64
N ARG A 34 -0.16 -13.12 5.02
CA ARG A 34 0.87 -12.35 5.73
C ARG A 34 1.37 -11.16 4.90
N ARG A 35 1.66 -11.36 3.60
CA ARG A 35 2.10 -10.29 2.70
C ARG A 35 1.03 -9.22 2.50
N ALA A 36 -0.23 -9.62 2.31
CA ALA A 36 -1.36 -8.71 2.20
C ALA A 36 -1.54 -7.86 3.47
N HIS A 37 -1.37 -8.45 4.66
CA HIS A 37 -1.42 -7.70 5.93
C HIS A 37 -0.29 -6.68 6.05
N VAL A 38 0.94 -7.07 5.74
CA VAL A 38 2.10 -6.16 5.78
C VAL A 38 1.92 -5.01 4.79
N ALA A 39 1.44 -5.31 3.58
CA ALA A 39 1.11 -4.29 2.59
C ALA A 39 0.04 -3.33 3.11
N HIS A 40 -1.08 -3.86 3.65
CA HIS A 40 -2.14 -3.03 4.23
C HIS A 40 -1.59 -2.03 5.27
N ASN A 41 -0.81 -2.52 6.23
CA ASN A 41 -0.25 -1.67 7.29
C ASN A 41 0.68 -0.59 6.73
N ARG A 42 1.53 -0.94 5.75
CA ARG A 42 2.42 0.01 5.07
C ARG A 42 1.65 1.05 4.26
N LEU A 43 0.63 0.63 3.51
CA LEU A 43 -0.20 1.54 2.73
C LEU A 43 -1.00 2.49 3.63
N CYS A 44 -1.53 2.02 4.77
CA CYS A 44 -2.17 2.88 5.77
C CYS A 44 -1.19 3.86 6.41
N ALA A 45 0.07 3.47 6.66
CA ALA A 45 1.10 4.40 7.13
C ALA A 45 1.40 5.48 6.10
N LEU A 46 1.63 5.09 4.85
CA LEU A 46 1.85 6.02 3.75
C LEU A 46 0.67 6.98 3.55
N MET A 47 -0.56 6.47 3.62
CA MET A 47 -1.78 7.27 3.51
C MET A 47 -1.90 8.34 4.61
N ARG A 48 -1.43 8.03 5.82
CA ARG A 48 -1.37 9.02 6.90
C ARG A 48 -0.33 10.09 6.60
N GLU A 49 0.86 9.70 6.18
CA GLU A 49 1.93 10.64 5.82
C GLU A 49 1.52 11.60 4.70
N LEU A 50 0.79 11.12 3.68
CA LEU A 50 0.28 11.95 2.59
C LEU A 50 -0.78 12.97 3.02
N LYS A 51 -1.49 12.70 4.12
CA LYS A 51 -2.53 13.60 4.67
C LYS A 51 -1.96 14.64 5.62
N GLU A 52 -0.71 14.51 6.04
CA GLU A 52 -0.08 15.46 6.95
C GLU A 52 0.11 16.83 6.27
N PRO A 53 -0.28 17.94 6.93
CA PRO A 53 -0.06 19.27 6.41
C PRO A 53 1.43 19.55 6.15
N GLY A 54 1.72 20.23 5.03
CA GLY A 54 3.09 20.61 4.66
C GLY A 54 3.96 19.47 4.12
N ALA A 55 3.40 18.28 3.89
CA ALA A 55 4.08 17.21 3.17
C ALA A 55 4.25 17.59 1.68
N ARG A 56 5.47 17.46 1.16
CA ARG A 56 5.75 17.54 -0.27
C ARG A 56 5.83 16.15 -0.85
N VAL A 57 5.07 15.89 -1.91
CA VAL A 57 4.95 14.56 -2.51
C VAL A 57 5.52 14.60 -3.92
N SER A 58 6.36 13.63 -4.25
CA SER A 58 6.85 13.39 -5.61
C SER A 58 6.67 11.92 -6.00
N LEU A 59 6.42 11.72 -7.30
CA LEU A 59 6.15 10.41 -7.87
C LEU A 59 7.27 10.01 -8.82
N GLY A 60 7.64 8.73 -8.77
CA GLY A 60 8.48 8.09 -9.76
C GLY A 60 7.83 6.82 -10.26
N ARG A 61 7.95 6.51 -11.55
CA ARG A 61 7.59 5.20 -12.10
C ARG A 61 8.84 4.55 -12.64
N THR A 62 9.07 3.30 -12.26
CA THR A 62 10.13 2.50 -12.85
C THR A 62 9.53 1.73 -14.03
N PRO A 63 9.94 2.00 -15.28
CA PRO A 63 9.34 1.40 -16.47
C PRO A 63 9.43 -0.14 -16.46
N GLU A 64 10.53 -0.68 -15.98
CA GLU A 64 10.87 -2.11 -16.02
C GLU A 64 10.03 -2.97 -15.07
N SER A 65 9.59 -2.42 -13.94
CA SER A 65 8.87 -3.15 -12.88
C SER A 65 7.40 -2.73 -12.75
N ALA A 66 6.97 -1.71 -13.51
CA ALA A 66 5.68 -1.04 -13.33
C ALA A 66 5.41 -0.65 -11.85
N SER A 67 6.47 -0.45 -11.06
CA SER A 67 6.35 -0.10 -9.63
C SER A 67 6.21 1.40 -9.48
N LEU A 68 5.24 1.83 -8.68
CA LEU A 68 5.08 3.21 -8.28
C LEU A 68 6.01 3.49 -7.09
N THR A 69 6.83 4.53 -7.22
CA THR A 69 7.63 5.06 -6.11
C THR A 69 7.02 6.39 -5.68
N ILE A 70 6.78 6.54 -4.39
CA ILE A 70 6.21 7.74 -3.78
C ILE A 70 7.22 8.23 -2.77
N ARG A 71 7.68 9.47 -2.94
CA ARG A 71 8.57 10.14 -2.00
C ARG A 71 7.80 11.25 -1.30
N VAL A 72 7.82 11.21 0.03
CA VAL A 72 7.18 12.17 0.92
C VAL A 72 8.26 12.89 1.72
N GLU A 73 8.30 14.21 1.62
CA GLU A 73 9.24 15.05 2.35
C GLU A 73 8.49 15.96 3.33
N ARG A 74 8.96 16.03 4.57
CA ARG A 74 8.37 16.85 5.63
C ARG A 74 9.40 17.21 6.70
N LEU A 75 9.47 18.49 7.07
CA LEU A 75 10.35 18.98 8.16
C LEU A 75 11.83 18.52 8.03
N GLY A 76 12.36 18.46 6.81
CA GLY A 76 13.73 18.00 6.54
C GLY A 76 13.92 16.48 6.52
N PHE A 77 12.88 15.68 6.77
CA PHE A 77 12.89 14.23 6.62
C PHE A 77 12.29 13.81 5.28
N SER A 78 12.83 12.75 4.69
CA SER A 78 12.32 12.15 3.45
C SER A 78 12.07 10.67 3.65
N HIS A 79 10.87 10.21 3.29
CA HIS A 79 10.51 8.79 3.22
C HIS A 79 10.17 8.41 1.78
N THR A 80 10.69 7.28 1.32
CA THR A 80 10.42 6.75 -0.01
C THR A 80 9.74 5.39 0.09
N ALA A 81 8.49 5.32 -0.36
CA ALA A 81 7.73 4.09 -0.45
C ALA A 81 7.77 3.55 -1.89
N ARG A 82 8.23 2.32 -2.06
CA ARG A 82 8.12 1.57 -3.32
C ARG A 82 6.96 0.59 -3.24
N LEU A 83 6.01 0.76 -4.15
CA LEU A 83 4.81 -0.07 -4.27
C LEU A 83 4.96 -1.00 -5.46
N THR A 84 4.72 -2.29 -5.23
CA THR A 84 4.54 -3.26 -6.31
C THR A 84 3.30 -2.93 -7.14
N ARG A 85 3.16 -3.56 -8.31
CA ARG A 85 2.02 -3.30 -9.22
C ARG A 85 0.66 -3.43 -8.51
N TRP A 86 0.43 -4.54 -7.81
CA TRP A 86 -0.85 -4.79 -7.13
C TRP A 86 -1.06 -3.90 -5.90
N GLU A 87 0.01 -3.53 -5.18
CA GLU A 87 -0.08 -2.53 -4.10
C GLU A 87 -0.46 -1.15 -4.66
N SER A 88 0.13 -0.76 -5.79
CA SER A 88 -0.14 0.51 -6.46
C SER A 88 -1.60 0.59 -6.93
N GLU A 89 -2.09 -0.47 -7.57
CA GLU A 89 -3.49 -0.58 -8.01
C GLU A 89 -4.45 -0.41 -6.83
N PHE A 90 -4.27 -1.19 -5.76
CA PHE A 90 -5.12 -1.08 -4.58
C PHE A 90 -5.04 0.30 -3.93
N PHE A 91 -3.83 0.85 -3.80
CA PHE A 91 -3.62 2.13 -3.15
C PHE A 91 -4.33 3.27 -3.90
N LEU A 92 -4.21 3.29 -5.23
CA LEU A 92 -4.81 4.30 -6.08
C LEU A 92 -6.32 4.14 -6.21
N GLU A 93 -6.81 2.93 -6.43
CA GLU A 93 -8.22 2.67 -6.76
C GLU A 93 -9.11 2.45 -5.54
N ASN A 94 -8.59 1.86 -4.45
CA ASN A 94 -9.41 1.44 -3.31
C ASN A 94 -9.18 2.31 -2.06
N MET A 95 -7.97 2.82 -1.84
CA MET A 95 -7.65 3.63 -0.64
C MET A 95 -7.82 5.14 -0.85
N GLY A 96 -8.23 5.57 -2.05
CA GLY A 96 -8.44 6.98 -2.38
C GLY A 96 -7.15 7.79 -2.52
N ALA A 97 -5.98 7.14 -2.71
CA ALA A 97 -4.70 7.84 -2.79
C ALA A 97 -4.62 8.80 -3.98
N LYS A 98 -5.38 8.56 -5.06
CA LYS A 98 -5.42 9.44 -6.24
C LYS A 98 -5.68 10.91 -5.89
N ALA A 99 -6.51 11.18 -4.88
CA ALA A 99 -6.83 12.54 -4.47
C ALA A 99 -5.68 13.27 -3.74
N LEU A 100 -4.65 12.54 -3.31
CA LEU A 100 -3.55 13.06 -2.49
C LEU A 100 -2.21 13.09 -3.23
N LEU A 101 -2.15 12.52 -4.43
CA LEU A 101 -0.93 12.42 -5.20
C LEU A 101 -0.99 13.40 -6.38
N PRO A 102 0.15 14.00 -6.77
CA PRO A 102 0.22 14.85 -7.95
C PRO A 102 0.27 13.98 -9.23
N LEU A 103 -0.86 13.33 -9.54
CA LEU A 103 -1.06 12.46 -10.69
C LEU A 103 -1.58 13.20 -11.92
#